data_AF-A0A9D8TUR1-F1
#
_entry.id   AF-A0A9D8TUR1-F1
#
_cell.length_a   1.000
_cell.length_b   1.000
_cell.length_c   1.000
_cell.angle_alpha   90.00
_cell.angle_beta   90.00
_cell.angle_gamma   90.00
#
_symmetry.space_group_name_H-M   'P 1'
#
loop_
_entity.id
_entity.type
_entity.pdbx_description
1 polymer ?
#
loop_
_entity_poly.entity_id
_entity_poly.type
_entity_poly.pdbx_seq_one_letter_code
_entity_poly.pdbx_strand_id
1 'polypeptide(L)'
;MSETIAEIRNKAAASLSPKRQQQWEQFLTPMPVAEQAASLFTHSDNPVHILDLGSGTGILGAVTARQAAPGSSVLAIEQDTQLASASELSLAQVCDRAKVINASVFDVLLDTKFDRVILNPPYKKIRPITIPTSRGDLKITNLYAAFLVIAIQALSEGGECVAIIPRSWMNGAYFKDFRGWLFDECSIDVIA
;
A
#
# COMPACT_ATOMS: atom_id res chain seq x y z
N MET A 1 2.32 -23.94 17.78
CA MET A 1 1.29 -23.18 17.03
C MET A 1 2.02 -22.09 16.27
N SER A 2 1.72 -21.89 14.98
CA SER A 2 2.26 -20.76 14.21
C SER A 2 1.63 -19.46 14.70
N GLU A 3 2.39 -18.37 14.69
CA GLU A 3 1.90 -17.05 15.07
C GLU A 3 0.84 -16.55 14.07
N THR A 4 -0.24 -15.97 14.58
CA THR A 4 -1.25 -15.31 13.74
C THR A 4 -0.69 -14.04 13.12
N ILE A 5 -1.28 -13.60 12.00
CA ILE A 5 -0.92 -12.32 11.34
C ILE A 5 -1.00 -11.13 12.32
N ALA A 6 -1.99 -11.12 13.21
CA ALA A 6 -2.11 -10.08 14.23
C ALA A 6 -0.97 -10.13 15.28
N GLU A 7 -0.56 -11.33 15.70
CA GLU A 7 0.57 -11.50 16.61
C GLU A 7 1.90 -11.09 15.95
N ILE A 8 2.11 -11.45 14.67
CA ILE A 8 3.27 -10.99 13.89
C ILE A 8 3.32 -9.46 13.87
N ARG A 9 2.20 -8.81 13.55
CA ARG A 9 2.09 -7.34 13.58
C ARG A 9 2.40 -6.77 14.95
N ASN A 10 1.87 -7.37 16.02
CA ASN A 10 2.06 -6.89 17.38
C ASN A 10 3.51 -7.04 17.86
N LYS A 11 4.18 -8.14 17.53
CA LYS A 11 5.61 -8.33 17.82
C LYS A 11 6.47 -7.31 17.08
N ALA A 12 6.22 -7.10 15.80
CA ALA A 12 6.94 -6.09 15.02
C ALA A 12 6.72 -4.68 15.58
N ALA A 13 5.49 -4.32 15.96
CA ALA A 13 5.22 -3.03 16.58
C ALA A 13 5.95 -2.85 17.92
N ALA A 14 6.06 -3.91 18.72
CA ALA A 14 6.75 -3.89 20.00
C ALA A 14 8.28 -3.81 19.84
N SER A 15 8.85 -4.32 18.74
CA SER A 15 10.29 -4.22 18.46
C SER A 15 10.71 -2.89 17.84
N LEU A 16 9.77 -2.11 17.29
CA LEU A 16 10.03 -0.77 16.80
C LEU A 16 10.33 0.18 17.97
N SER A 17 11.57 0.68 18.04
CA SER A 17 11.92 1.69 19.03
C SER A 17 11.10 2.97 18.84
N PRO A 18 10.80 3.76 19.91
CA PRO A 18 10.08 5.02 19.78
C PRO A 18 10.73 5.99 18.79
N LYS A 19 12.06 5.96 18.70
CA LYS A 19 12.83 6.73 17.74
C LYS A 19 12.57 6.28 16.30
N ARG A 20 12.45 4.98 16.02
CA ARG A 20 12.08 4.44 14.70
C ARG A 20 10.62 4.74 14.36
N GLN A 21 9.69 4.56 15.30
CA GLN A 21 8.27 4.90 15.12
C GLN A 21 8.10 6.38 14.73
N GLN A 22 8.83 7.28 15.39
CA GLN A 22 8.80 8.71 15.10
C GLN A 22 9.57 9.09 13.82
N GLN A 23 10.72 8.45 13.54
CA GLN A 23 11.58 8.80 12.39
C GLN A 23 10.97 8.39 11.05
N TRP A 24 10.19 7.31 11.04
CA TRP A 24 9.57 6.74 9.84
C TRP A 24 8.04 6.91 9.80
N GLU A 25 7.45 7.52 10.84
CA GLU A 25 5.99 7.67 11.00
C GLU A 25 5.24 6.35 10.77
N GLN A 26 5.88 5.25 11.19
CA GLN A 26 5.49 3.90 10.82
C GLN A 26 4.56 3.33 11.89
N PHE A 27 3.27 3.67 11.78
CA PHE A 27 2.23 3.03 12.55
C PHE A 27 1.72 1.81 11.76
N LEU A 28 2.07 0.62 12.22
CA LEU A 28 1.59 -0.62 11.60
C LEU A 28 0.07 -0.72 11.71
N THR A 29 -0.59 -1.03 10.60
CA THR A 29 -2.05 -1.09 10.50
C THR A 29 -2.63 -2.13 11.48
N PRO A 30 -3.56 -1.77 12.37
CA PRO A 30 -4.29 -2.73 13.21
C PRO A 30 -5.22 -3.61 12.39
N MET A 31 -5.49 -4.84 12.84
CA MET A 31 -6.36 -5.80 12.13
C MET A 31 -7.74 -5.22 11.76
N PRO A 32 -8.48 -4.54 12.65
CA PRO A 32 -9.81 -4.01 12.28
C PRO A 32 -9.75 -2.96 11.15
N VAL A 33 -8.67 -2.17 11.10
CA VAL A 33 -8.46 -1.18 10.03
C VAL A 33 -8.11 -1.89 8.72
N ALA A 34 -7.33 -2.96 8.78
CA ALA A 34 -7.01 -3.76 7.60
C ALA A 34 -8.24 -4.48 7.03
N GLU A 35 -9.11 -5.02 7.89
CA GLU A 35 -10.39 -5.62 7.50
C GLU A 35 -11.33 -4.61 6.86
N GLN A 36 -11.46 -3.43 7.45
CA GLN A 36 -12.25 -2.34 6.88
C GLN A 36 -11.69 -1.91 5.52
N ALA A 37 -10.38 -1.69 5.39
CA ALA A 37 -9.76 -1.30 4.12
C ALA A 37 -9.99 -2.36 3.03
N ALA A 38 -9.73 -3.65 3.33
CA ALA A 38 -9.94 -4.72 2.36
C ALA A 38 -11.41 -4.85 1.93
N SER A 39 -12.37 -4.59 2.83
CA SER A 39 -13.80 -4.64 2.51
C SER A 39 -14.28 -3.58 1.51
N LEU A 40 -13.46 -2.57 1.21
CA LEU A 40 -13.81 -1.53 0.23
C LEU A 40 -13.60 -1.99 -1.23
N PHE A 41 -12.86 -3.09 -1.45
CA PHE A 41 -12.74 -3.66 -2.79
C PHE A 41 -14.04 -4.29 -3.25
N THR A 42 -14.36 -4.15 -4.54
CA THR A 42 -15.51 -4.82 -5.13
C THR A 42 -15.29 -6.33 -5.13
N HIS A 43 -16.34 -7.09 -4.79
CA HIS A 43 -16.29 -8.55 -4.84
C HIS A 43 -15.97 -9.06 -6.25
N SER A 44 -15.08 -10.05 -6.35
CA SER A 44 -14.72 -10.71 -7.61
C SER A 44 -14.61 -12.20 -7.37
N ASP A 45 -15.26 -12.99 -8.22
CA ASP A 45 -15.10 -14.45 -8.24
C ASP A 45 -13.87 -14.88 -9.06
N ASN A 46 -13.23 -13.95 -9.77
CA ASN A 46 -12.03 -14.21 -10.56
C ASN A 46 -10.76 -13.95 -9.73
N PRO A 47 -9.69 -14.73 -9.93
CA PRO A 47 -8.38 -14.47 -9.35
C PRO A 47 -7.88 -13.06 -9.70
N VAL A 48 -7.26 -12.39 -8.73
CA VAL A 48 -6.75 -11.02 -8.89
C VAL A 48 -5.26 -10.93 -8.57
N HIS A 49 -4.59 -9.96 -9.18
CA HIS A 49 -3.22 -9.55 -8.88
C HIS A 49 -3.24 -8.39 -7.88
N ILE A 50 -2.75 -8.66 -6.67
CA ILE A 50 -2.77 -7.71 -5.54
C ILE A 50 -1.37 -7.11 -5.35
N LEU A 51 -1.29 -5.80 -5.17
CA LEU A 51 -0.09 -5.08 -4.74
C LEU A 51 -0.30 -4.50 -3.33
N ASP A 52 0.57 -4.86 -2.39
CA ASP A 52 0.68 -4.22 -1.06
C ASP A 52 1.91 -3.30 -1.04
N LEU A 53 1.68 -1.99 -1.16
CA LEU A 53 2.72 -0.99 -1.39
C LEU A 53 3.17 -0.33 -0.08
N GLY A 54 4.39 -0.64 0.37
CA GLY A 54 4.84 -0.28 1.72
C GLY A 54 4.21 -1.22 2.75
N SER A 55 4.38 -2.52 2.56
CA SER A 55 3.54 -3.55 3.19
C SER A 55 3.69 -3.63 4.71
N GLY A 56 4.77 -3.08 5.29
CA GLY A 56 5.07 -3.24 6.71
C GLY A 56 5.13 -4.73 7.05
N THR A 57 4.24 -5.19 7.93
CA THR A 57 4.15 -6.63 8.28
C THR A 57 3.29 -7.44 7.34
N GLY A 58 2.84 -6.89 6.22
CA GLY A 58 2.01 -7.57 5.21
C GLY A 58 0.55 -7.78 5.61
N ILE A 59 0.06 -7.09 6.66
CA ILE A 59 -1.31 -7.31 7.16
C ILE A 59 -2.37 -6.89 6.14
N LEU A 60 -2.15 -5.79 5.41
CA LEU A 60 -3.09 -5.30 4.39
C LEU A 60 -3.18 -6.28 3.21
N GLY A 61 -2.03 -6.67 2.66
CA GLY A 61 -1.96 -7.68 1.60
C GLY A 61 -2.54 -9.02 2.04
N ALA A 62 -2.27 -9.46 3.27
CA ALA A 62 -2.78 -10.73 3.77
C ALA A 62 -4.31 -10.73 3.94
N VAL A 63 -4.89 -9.67 4.53
CA VAL A 63 -6.35 -9.57 4.69
C VAL A 63 -7.04 -9.42 3.32
N THR A 64 -6.45 -8.67 2.40
CA THR A 64 -6.96 -8.56 1.02
C THR A 64 -6.95 -9.91 0.30
N ALA A 65 -5.86 -10.68 0.44
CA ALA A 65 -5.74 -12.01 -0.16
C ALA A 65 -6.73 -13.02 0.42
N ARG A 66 -7.03 -12.95 1.73
CA ARG A 66 -8.05 -13.82 2.37
C ARG A 66 -9.45 -13.62 1.80
N GLN A 67 -9.75 -12.42 1.29
CA GLN A 67 -11.04 -12.06 0.70
C GLN A 67 -11.05 -12.25 -0.83
N ALA A 68 -9.92 -12.59 -1.44
CA ALA A 68 -9.78 -12.75 -2.89
C ALA A 68 -10.10 -14.19 -3.33
N ALA A 69 -10.48 -14.35 -4.60
CA ALA A 69 -10.75 -15.66 -5.17
C ALA A 69 -9.50 -16.57 -5.17
N PRO A 70 -9.66 -17.90 -5.03
CA PRO A 70 -8.54 -18.85 -5.11
C PRO A 70 -7.72 -18.67 -6.39
N GLY A 71 -6.40 -18.73 -6.28
CA GLY A 71 -5.47 -18.52 -7.41
C GLY A 71 -4.97 -17.07 -7.57
N SER A 72 -5.50 -16.13 -6.77
CA SER A 72 -4.98 -14.77 -6.65
C SER A 72 -3.51 -14.76 -6.21
N SER A 73 -2.82 -13.66 -6.47
CA SER A 73 -1.41 -13.47 -6.12
C SER A 73 -1.17 -12.16 -5.40
N VAL A 74 -0.17 -12.12 -4.53
CA VAL A 74 0.24 -10.89 -3.83
C VAL A 74 1.68 -10.56 -4.16
N LEU A 75 1.94 -9.34 -4.63
CA LEU A 75 3.25 -8.72 -4.58
C LEU A 75 3.25 -7.68 -3.46
N ALA A 76 4.21 -7.78 -2.55
CA ALA A 76 4.41 -6.78 -1.50
C ALA A 76 5.78 -6.12 -1.66
N ILE A 77 5.85 -4.83 -1.37
CA ILE A 77 7.11 -4.07 -1.38
C ILE A 77 7.29 -3.43 -0.02
N GLU A 78 8.43 -3.73 0.63
CA GLU A 78 8.78 -3.15 1.93
C GLU A 78 10.28 -2.88 2.01
N GLN A 79 10.65 -1.66 2.42
CA GLN A 79 12.05 -1.24 2.44
C GLN A 79 12.79 -1.76 3.67
N ASP A 80 12.13 -1.87 4.83
CA ASP A 80 12.75 -2.41 6.04
C ASP A 80 12.84 -3.94 5.99
N THR A 81 14.05 -4.47 6.11
CA THR A 81 14.29 -5.91 6.02
C THR A 81 13.55 -6.72 7.08
N GLN A 82 13.40 -6.21 8.32
CA GLN A 82 12.70 -6.93 9.39
C GLN A 82 11.20 -6.98 9.11
N LEU A 83 10.63 -5.87 8.64
CA LEU A 83 9.24 -5.81 8.24
C LEU A 83 8.97 -6.64 7.00
N ALA A 84 9.86 -6.62 6.00
CA ALA A 84 9.76 -7.49 4.82
C ALA A 84 9.72 -8.97 5.23
N SER A 85 10.58 -9.43 6.14
CA SER A 85 10.51 -10.80 6.66
C SER A 85 9.19 -11.08 7.40
N ALA A 86 8.66 -10.11 8.17
CA ALA A 86 7.36 -10.25 8.81
C ALA A 86 6.20 -10.31 7.79
N SER A 87 6.31 -9.57 6.69
CA SER A 87 5.39 -9.59 5.55
C SER A 87 5.39 -10.95 4.86
N GLU A 88 6.56 -11.55 4.64
CA GLU A 88 6.67 -12.91 4.06
C GLU A 88 5.95 -13.94 4.93
N LEU A 89 6.17 -13.90 6.25
CA LEU A 89 5.52 -14.80 7.20
C LEU A 89 4.00 -14.61 7.24
N SER A 90 3.50 -13.39 7.14
CA SER A 90 2.07 -13.11 7.15
C SER A 90 1.38 -13.57 5.86
N LEU A 91 2.00 -13.29 4.70
CA LEU A 91 1.42 -13.63 3.40
C LEU A 91 1.44 -15.13 3.12
N ALA A 92 2.50 -15.84 3.55
CA ALA A 92 2.61 -17.29 3.38
C ALA A 92 1.52 -18.08 4.12
N GLN A 93 0.83 -17.48 5.08
CA GLN A 93 -0.30 -18.11 5.78
C GLN A 93 -1.59 -18.13 4.97
N VAL A 94 -1.70 -17.29 3.92
CA VAL A 94 -2.97 -17.01 3.26
C VAL A 94 -2.91 -17.06 1.74
N CYS A 95 -1.72 -17.00 1.14
CA CYS A 95 -1.56 -16.94 -0.30
C CYS A 95 -0.28 -17.66 -0.76
N ASP A 96 -0.45 -18.79 -1.46
CA ASP A 96 0.67 -19.57 -2.02
C ASP A 96 1.48 -18.79 -3.06
N ARG A 97 0.83 -17.83 -3.75
CA ARG A 97 1.44 -17.01 -4.80
C ARG A 97 1.83 -15.62 -4.28
N ALA A 98 2.45 -15.58 -3.11
CA ALA A 98 2.95 -14.35 -2.52
C ALA A 98 4.44 -14.14 -2.81
N LYS A 99 4.83 -12.90 -3.10
CA LYS A 99 6.23 -12.46 -3.20
C LYS A 99 6.41 -11.16 -2.44
N VAL A 100 7.47 -11.06 -1.66
CA VAL A 100 7.91 -9.80 -1.03
C VAL A 100 9.19 -9.34 -1.69
N ILE A 101 9.25 -8.07 -2.08
CA ILE A 101 10.47 -7.41 -2.54
C ILE A 101 10.95 -6.51 -1.41
N ASN A 102 12.11 -6.86 -0.82
CA ASN A 102 12.75 -6.00 0.17
C ASN A 102 13.55 -4.88 -0.53
N ALA A 103 12.87 -3.79 -0.88
CA ALA A 103 13.45 -2.64 -1.56
C ALA A 103 12.64 -1.36 -1.29
N SER A 104 13.21 -0.19 -1.60
CA SER A 104 12.40 1.02 -1.66
C SER A 104 11.46 0.94 -2.86
N VAL A 105 10.23 1.43 -2.70
CA VAL A 105 9.26 1.49 -3.81
C VAL A 105 9.79 2.30 -5.00
N PHE A 106 10.66 3.28 -4.76
CA PHE A 106 11.27 4.10 -5.81
C PHE A 106 12.33 3.36 -6.62
N ASP A 107 12.82 2.23 -6.14
CA ASP A 107 13.87 1.42 -6.78
C ASP A 107 13.30 0.18 -7.49
N VAL A 108 11.98 -0.01 -7.46
CA VAL A 108 11.29 -1.15 -8.07
C VAL A 108 10.56 -0.70 -9.33
N LEU A 109 10.91 -1.30 -10.47
CA LEU A 109 10.13 -1.16 -11.69
C LEU A 109 8.86 -2.00 -11.58
N LEU A 110 7.72 -1.33 -11.45
CA LEU A 110 6.40 -1.95 -11.48
C LEU A 110 5.84 -1.84 -12.90
N ASP A 111 5.43 -2.97 -13.47
CA ASP A 111 4.59 -2.97 -14.66
C ASP A 111 3.12 -2.73 -14.25
N THR A 112 2.36 -2.04 -15.09
CA THR A 112 0.92 -1.80 -14.93
C THR A 112 0.12 -3.11 -15.03
N LYS A 113 -0.12 -3.79 -13.90
CA LYS A 113 -0.60 -5.20 -13.87
C LYS A 113 -1.44 -5.58 -12.64
N PHE A 114 -1.89 -4.63 -11.82
CA PHE A 114 -2.58 -4.96 -10.57
C PHE A 114 -4.05 -4.59 -10.58
N ASP A 115 -4.90 -5.58 -10.34
CA ASP A 115 -6.35 -5.39 -10.22
C ASP A 115 -6.72 -4.76 -8.87
N ARG A 116 -5.87 -4.95 -7.86
CA ARG A 116 -6.04 -4.38 -6.52
C ARG A 116 -4.71 -3.84 -6.00
N VAL A 117 -4.69 -2.58 -5.62
CA VAL A 117 -3.56 -1.98 -4.90
C VAL A 117 -4.03 -1.52 -3.53
N ILE A 118 -3.33 -1.92 -2.47
CA ILE A 118 -3.63 -1.51 -1.10
C ILE A 118 -2.39 -0.91 -0.46
N LEU A 119 -2.58 0.18 0.30
CA LEU A 119 -1.46 0.86 0.94
C LEU A 119 -1.86 1.63 2.20
N ASN A 120 -0.95 1.63 3.17
CA ASN A 120 -0.89 2.58 4.26
C ASN A 120 0.52 3.20 4.28
N PRO A 121 0.78 4.16 3.39
CA PRO A 121 2.12 4.68 3.18
C PRO A 121 2.59 5.54 4.37
N PRO A 122 3.89 5.80 4.51
CA PRO A 122 4.40 6.73 5.52
C PRO A 122 3.95 8.19 5.25
N TYR A 123 3.54 8.92 6.29
CA TYR A 123 2.91 10.26 6.16
C TYR A 123 3.90 11.43 6.11
N LYS A 124 5.20 11.11 6.05
CA LYS A 124 6.30 12.05 6.21
C LYS A 124 6.36 13.08 5.08
N LYS A 125 6.62 14.34 5.45
CA LYS A 125 7.02 15.39 4.50
C LYS A 125 8.43 15.12 3.97
N ILE A 126 8.60 15.28 2.67
CA ILE A 126 9.87 15.07 1.97
C ILE A 126 10.32 16.36 1.28
N ARG A 127 11.60 16.41 0.90
CA ARG A 127 12.05 17.41 -0.07
C ARG A 127 11.26 17.23 -1.36
N PRO A 128 10.90 18.30 -2.07
CA PRO A 128 10.19 18.16 -3.33
C PRO A 128 10.92 17.23 -4.29
N ILE A 129 10.21 16.24 -4.78
CA ILE A 129 10.62 15.32 -5.85
C ILE A 129 9.69 15.51 -7.04
N THR A 130 10.14 15.07 -8.20
CA THR A 130 9.32 15.02 -9.40
C THR A 130 9.12 13.56 -9.78
N ILE A 131 7.86 13.16 -9.99
CA ILE A 131 7.51 11.83 -10.46
C ILE A 131 6.96 11.97 -11.89
N PRO A 132 7.59 11.33 -12.89
CA PRO A 132 7.04 11.28 -14.24
C PRO A 132 5.71 10.52 -14.24
N THR A 133 4.74 11.02 -14.99
CA THR A 133 3.45 10.36 -15.21
C THR A 133 3.05 10.37 -16.69
N SER A 134 2.01 9.62 -17.04
CA SER A 134 1.35 9.64 -18.37
C SER A 134 0.94 11.04 -18.84
N ARG A 135 0.72 11.99 -17.91
CA ARG A 135 0.26 13.36 -18.17
C ARG A 135 1.36 14.41 -17.95
N GLY A 136 2.60 13.98 -17.73
CA GLY A 136 3.74 14.84 -17.44
C GLY A 136 4.23 14.74 -15.99
N ASP A 137 5.09 15.68 -15.62
CA ASP A 137 5.82 15.62 -14.36
C ASP A 137 5.02 16.17 -13.18
N LEU A 138 4.81 15.35 -12.14
CA LEU A 138 4.19 15.77 -10.89
C LEU A 138 5.22 16.14 -9.84
N LYS A 139 5.11 17.36 -9.32
CA LYS A 139 5.90 17.79 -8.17
C LYS A 139 5.24 17.34 -6.87
N ILE A 140 5.89 16.41 -6.17
CA ILE A 140 5.42 15.81 -4.93
C ILE A 140 6.34 16.17 -3.77
N THR A 141 5.77 16.27 -2.59
CA THR A 141 6.41 16.83 -1.40
C THR A 141 6.03 16.09 -0.11
N ASN A 142 5.14 15.10 -0.23
CA ASN A 142 4.73 14.21 0.84
C ASN A 142 4.90 12.78 0.36
N LEU A 143 5.42 11.93 1.24
CA LEU A 143 5.76 10.57 0.87
C LEU A 143 4.51 9.74 0.56
N TYR A 144 3.43 9.92 1.32
CA TYR A 144 2.15 9.26 1.02
C TYR A 144 1.61 9.58 -0.37
N ALA A 145 1.78 10.82 -0.84
CA ALA A 145 1.30 11.23 -2.16
C ALA A 145 2.17 10.59 -3.25
N ALA A 146 3.48 10.46 -3.01
CA ALA A 146 4.38 9.76 -3.93
C ALA A 146 4.01 8.26 -4.05
N PHE A 147 3.72 7.61 -2.93
CA PHE A 147 3.23 6.23 -2.90
C PHE A 147 1.90 6.10 -3.64
N LEU A 148 0.96 7.01 -3.42
CA LEU A 148 -0.32 6.99 -4.13
C LEU A 148 -0.14 7.19 -5.64
N VAL A 149 0.78 8.07 -6.07
CA VAL A 149 1.09 8.22 -7.51
C VAL A 149 1.60 6.90 -8.11
N ILE A 150 2.51 6.21 -7.41
CA ILE A 150 3.05 4.91 -7.86
C ILE A 150 1.95 3.84 -7.86
N ALA A 151 1.11 3.81 -6.82
CA ALA A 151 0.00 2.88 -6.70
C ALA A 151 -0.97 2.99 -7.87
N ILE A 152 -1.40 4.20 -8.20
CA ILE A 152 -2.32 4.44 -9.32
C ILE A 152 -1.68 4.07 -10.67
N GLN A 153 -0.41 4.41 -10.90
CA GLN A 153 0.28 4.03 -12.15
C GLN A 153 0.50 2.51 -12.31
N ALA A 154 0.43 1.75 -11.21
CA ALA A 154 0.57 0.30 -11.22
C ALA A 154 -0.77 -0.43 -11.50
N LEU A 155 -1.91 0.25 -11.42
CA LEU A 155 -3.25 -0.33 -11.63
C LEU A 155 -3.45 -0.79 -13.06
N SER A 156 -4.05 -1.98 -13.25
CA SER A 156 -4.65 -2.34 -14.54
C SER A 156 -5.83 -1.42 -14.86
N GLU A 157 -6.25 -1.37 -16.13
CA GLU A 157 -7.50 -0.70 -16.50
C GLU A 157 -8.67 -1.33 -15.74
N GLY A 158 -9.44 -0.50 -15.03
CA GLY A 158 -10.52 -0.95 -14.15
C GLY A 158 -10.07 -1.53 -12.79
N GLY A 159 -8.77 -1.49 -12.48
CA GLY A 159 -8.25 -1.87 -11.17
C GLY A 159 -8.65 -0.91 -10.06
N GLU A 160 -8.68 -1.41 -8.83
CA GLU A 160 -9.10 -0.67 -7.64
C GLU A 160 -7.90 -0.35 -6.73
N CYS A 161 -7.89 0.85 -6.15
CA CYS A 161 -6.90 1.24 -5.16
C CYS A 161 -7.57 1.65 -3.84
N VAL A 162 -7.14 1.04 -2.73
CA VAL A 162 -7.55 1.41 -1.38
C VAL A 162 -6.36 1.96 -0.60
N ALA A 163 -6.41 3.24 -0.27
CA ALA A 163 -5.31 3.96 0.38
C ALA A 163 -5.73 4.56 1.73
N ILE A 164 -4.97 4.27 2.79
CA ILE A 164 -5.12 4.91 4.10
C ILE A 164 -4.17 6.11 4.15
N ILE A 165 -4.69 7.31 3.87
CA ILE A 165 -3.88 8.53 3.75
C ILE A 165 -4.49 9.74 4.48
N PRO A 166 -3.69 10.75 4.89
CA PRO A 166 -4.20 11.92 5.62
C PRO A 166 -5.11 12.79 4.75
N ARG A 167 -6.15 13.40 5.33
CA ARG A 167 -7.07 14.35 4.65
C ARG A 167 -6.41 15.60 4.05
N SER A 168 -5.11 15.83 4.30
CA SER A 168 -4.41 17.04 3.84
C SER A 168 -4.35 17.17 2.32
N TRP A 169 -4.39 16.06 1.58
CA TRP A 169 -4.39 16.07 0.10
C TRP A 169 -5.65 16.73 -0.50
N MET A 170 -6.76 16.73 0.24
CA MET A 170 -8.05 17.27 -0.22
C MET A 170 -8.08 18.80 -0.23
N ASN A 171 -7.11 19.47 0.40
CA ASN A 171 -7.16 20.92 0.64
C ASN A 171 -5.95 21.67 0.07
N GLY A 172 -6.15 22.98 -0.16
CA GLY A 172 -5.09 23.92 -0.49
C GLY A 172 -4.56 23.85 -1.93
N ALA A 173 -3.91 24.94 -2.36
CA ALA A 173 -3.29 25.06 -3.69
C ALA A 173 -2.12 24.08 -3.90
N TYR A 174 -1.50 23.67 -2.80
CA TYR A 174 -0.32 22.81 -2.81
C TYR A 174 -0.56 21.40 -3.39
N PHE A 175 -1.77 20.86 -3.22
CA PHE A 175 -2.17 19.57 -3.80
C PHE A 175 -3.03 19.72 -5.07
N LYS A 176 -3.11 20.93 -5.65
CA LYS A 176 -3.98 21.18 -6.81
C LYS A 176 -3.59 20.31 -8.00
N ASP A 177 -2.32 20.31 -8.37
CA ASP A 177 -1.84 19.56 -9.55
C ASP A 177 -1.93 18.05 -9.32
N PHE A 178 -1.60 17.61 -8.09
CA PHE A 178 -1.79 16.21 -7.68
C PHE A 178 -3.25 15.77 -7.79
N ARG A 179 -4.21 16.58 -7.32
CA ARG A 179 -5.64 16.27 -7.43
C ARG A 179 -6.11 16.27 -8.88
N GLY A 180 -5.68 17.25 -9.69
CA GLY A 180 -5.99 17.31 -11.12
C GLY A 180 -5.60 16.01 -11.81
N TRP A 181 -4.33 15.61 -11.64
CA TRP A 181 -3.86 14.34 -12.16
C TRP A 181 -4.62 13.12 -11.61
N LEU A 182 -4.85 13.06 -10.30
CA LEU A 182 -5.57 11.93 -9.68
C LEU A 182 -6.96 11.74 -10.30
N PHE A 183 -7.68 12.83 -10.57
CA PHE A 183 -9.01 12.80 -11.17
C PHE A 183 -9.01 12.59 -12.69
N ASP A 184 -7.89 12.84 -13.36
CA ASP A 184 -7.71 12.50 -14.77
C ASP A 184 -7.41 11.01 -14.97
N GLU A 185 -6.81 10.34 -13.97
CA GLU A 185 -6.46 8.91 -14.04
C GLU A 185 -7.48 8.00 -13.33
N CYS A 186 -8.22 8.49 -12.33
CA CYS A 186 -9.12 7.67 -11.51
C CYS A 186 -10.42 8.38 -11.11
N SER A 187 -11.47 7.61 -10.84
CA SER A 187 -12.64 8.05 -10.07
C SER A 187 -12.42 7.83 -8.57
N ILE A 188 -13.18 8.57 -7.74
CA ILE A 188 -13.28 8.27 -6.31
C ILE A 188 -14.68 7.72 -6.05
N ASP A 189 -14.73 6.47 -5.66
CA ASP A 189 -16.00 5.78 -5.39
C ASP A 189 -16.42 5.94 -3.92
N VAL A 190 -15.46 5.87 -2.99
CA VAL A 190 -15.71 5.91 -1.54
C VAL A 190 -14.64 6.71 -0.79
N ILE A 191 -15.07 7.48 0.22
CA ILE A 191 -14.24 8.03 1.29
C ILE A 191 -14.88 7.59 2.61
N ALA A 192 -14.16 6.81 3.41
CA ALA A 192 -14.65 6.17 4.64
C ALA A 192 -13.99 6.74 5.91
#